data_AF-A0A101IF89-F1
#
_entry.id   AF-A0A101IF89-F1
#
_cell.length_a   1.000
_cell.length_b   1.000
_cell.length_c   1.000
_cell.angle_alpha   90.00
_cell.angle_beta   90.00
_cell.angle_gamma   90.00
#
_symmetry.space_group_name_H-M   'P 1'
#
loop_
_entity.id
_entity.type
_entity.pdbx_description
1 polymer ?
#
loop_
_entity_poly.entity_id
_entity_poly.type
_entity_poly.pdbx_seq_one_letter_code
_entity_poly.pdbx_strand_id
1 'polypeptide(L)'
;MLEIERKFIVDCSAIGGYLNGSVAVLQIQWYIQSNPEVRIRATISRTGEMSWTVTEKEGSGMIRQERERQVDHDECLPSFTVLSDERCVVKIRYITGESARHQAVIDQYLFPDIGCVAEIEVYAEDDLGLLNPLSVWNIKGHQMVEVTERDGFTASNLAQKVNPSSGDHILEEVRTRLGNKACEQLSKLLKRIYSL
;
A
#
# COMPACT_ATOMS: atom_id res chain seq x y z
N MET A 1 13.18 8.52 -9.27
CA MET A 1 13.92 7.26 -9.06
C MET A 1 13.45 6.26 -10.11
N LEU A 2 14.34 5.40 -10.61
CA LEU A 2 13.91 4.26 -11.44
C LEU A 2 13.50 3.14 -10.47
N GLU A 3 12.23 2.74 -10.54
CA GLU A 3 11.67 1.66 -9.73
C GLU A 3 11.48 0.44 -10.62
N ILE A 4 12.04 -0.69 -10.18
CA ILE A 4 11.87 -1.98 -10.85
C ILE A 4 11.26 -2.98 -9.86
N GLU A 5 10.03 -3.43 -10.11
CA GLU A 5 9.28 -4.25 -9.15
C GLU A 5 8.65 -5.51 -9.77
N ARG A 6 8.48 -6.55 -8.95
CA ARG A 6 7.64 -7.73 -9.27
C ARG A 6 6.58 -7.93 -8.21
N LYS A 7 5.37 -8.29 -8.65
CA LYS A 7 4.18 -8.45 -7.80
C LYS A 7 3.59 -9.84 -7.89
N PHE A 8 3.17 -10.36 -6.75
CA PHE A 8 2.60 -11.69 -6.63
C PHE A 8 1.36 -11.66 -5.74
N ILE A 9 0.26 -12.24 -6.20
CA ILE A 9 -0.84 -12.60 -5.31
C ILE A 9 -0.41 -13.80 -4.50
N VAL A 10 -0.63 -13.74 -3.19
CA VAL A 10 -0.24 -14.78 -2.24
C VAL A 10 -1.37 -15.05 -1.26
N ASP A 11 -1.48 -16.30 -0.83
CA ASP A 11 -2.38 -16.65 0.28
C ASP A 11 -1.83 -16.04 1.59
N CYS A 12 -2.61 -15.18 2.23
CA CYS A 12 -2.23 -14.53 3.49
C CYS A 12 -1.85 -15.54 4.60
N SER A 13 -2.40 -16.76 4.58
CA SER A 13 -2.04 -17.81 5.54
C SER A 13 -0.64 -18.38 5.29
N ALA A 14 -0.22 -18.47 4.02
CA ALA A 14 1.09 -19.01 3.63
C ALA A 14 2.25 -18.09 4.03
N ILE A 15 1.98 -16.80 4.20
CA ILE A 15 2.98 -15.77 4.54
C ILE A 15 2.93 -15.33 6.01
N GLY A 16 2.01 -15.85 6.82
CA GLY A 16 1.78 -15.37 8.20
C GLY A 16 3.04 -15.37 9.08
N GLY A 17 3.96 -16.33 8.86
CA GLY A 17 5.25 -16.37 9.55
C GLY A 17 6.16 -15.16 9.29
N TYR A 18 6.10 -14.58 8.09
CA TYR A 18 6.90 -13.40 7.70
C TYR A 18 6.31 -12.09 8.22
N LEU A 19 5.01 -12.07 8.53
CA LEU A 19 4.35 -10.90 9.10
C LEU A 19 4.76 -10.69 10.56
N ASN A 20 5.05 -11.77 11.27
CA ASN A 20 5.50 -11.71 12.66
C ASN A 20 6.89 -11.09 12.77
N GLY A 21 7.00 -9.98 13.51
CA GLY A 21 8.26 -9.25 13.69
C GLY A 21 8.57 -8.23 12.59
N SER A 22 7.80 -8.20 11.51
CA SER A 22 7.91 -7.16 10.48
C SER A 22 7.42 -5.80 10.99
N VAL A 23 7.99 -4.73 10.45
CA VAL A 23 7.45 -3.38 10.63
C VAL A 23 6.17 -3.28 9.82
N ALA A 24 5.07 -2.87 10.46
CA ALA A 24 3.78 -2.75 9.80
C ALA A 24 3.22 -1.34 9.92
N VAL A 25 2.71 -0.82 8.80
CA VAL A 25 2.06 0.49 8.71
C VAL A 25 0.74 0.37 7.95
N LEU A 26 -0.24 1.17 8.33
CA LEU A 26 -1.47 1.34 7.56
C LEU A 26 -1.22 2.36 6.46
N GLN A 27 -1.64 2.06 5.24
CA GLN A 27 -1.63 2.98 4.12
C GLN A 27 -3.04 3.16 3.58
N ILE A 28 -3.44 4.42 3.45
CA ILE A 28 -4.62 4.83 2.67
C ILE A 28 -4.09 5.62 1.49
N GLN A 29 -4.42 5.18 0.28
CA GLN A 29 -3.89 5.79 -0.94
C GLN A 29 -5.03 6.14 -1.88
N TRP A 30 -5.18 7.43 -2.16
CA TRP A 30 -6.15 7.99 -3.08
C TRP A 30 -5.51 8.24 -4.44
N TYR A 31 -6.27 7.95 -5.49
CA TYR A 31 -5.89 8.17 -6.88
C TYR A 31 -6.69 9.33 -7.44
N ILE A 32 -6.01 10.40 -7.85
CA ILE A 32 -6.67 11.64 -8.24
C ILE A 32 -7.23 11.48 -9.66
N GLN A 33 -8.55 11.51 -9.82
CA GLN A 33 -9.18 11.26 -11.11
C GLN A 33 -8.79 12.29 -12.18
N SER A 34 -8.59 13.55 -11.79
CA SER A 34 -8.15 14.63 -12.70
C SER A 34 -6.68 14.51 -13.11
N ASN A 35 -5.88 13.72 -12.40
CA ASN A 35 -4.49 13.43 -12.73
C ASN A 35 -4.11 12.00 -12.31
N PRO A 36 -4.34 11.00 -13.18
CA PRO A 36 -4.16 9.58 -12.85
C PRO A 36 -2.73 9.17 -12.45
N GLU A 37 -1.73 9.99 -12.78
CA GLU A 37 -0.32 9.77 -12.42
C GLU A 37 -0.03 10.19 -10.98
N VAL A 38 -0.91 11.01 -10.39
CA VAL A 38 -0.79 11.52 -9.02
C VAL A 38 -1.60 10.67 -8.05
N ARG A 39 -0.95 10.33 -6.94
CA ARG A 39 -1.60 9.70 -5.78
C ARG A 39 -1.20 10.42 -4.50
N ILE A 40 -2.16 10.52 -3.59
CA ILE A 40 -1.95 11.03 -2.24
C ILE A 40 -2.05 9.84 -1.29
N ARG A 41 -1.07 9.68 -0.41
CA ARG A 41 -1.01 8.56 0.54
C ARG A 41 -0.88 9.08 1.97
N ALA A 42 -1.78 8.65 2.84
CA ALA A 42 -1.60 8.75 4.28
C ALA A 42 -0.99 7.44 4.80
N THR A 43 0.07 7.53 5.59
CA THR A 43 0.68 6.38 6.28
C THR A 43 0.50 6.56 7.79
N ILE A 44 -0.03 5.55 8.47
CA ILE A 44 -0.25 5.55 9.92
C ILE A 44 0.55 4.42 10.54
N SER A 45 1.45 4.74 11.47
CA SER A 45 2.25 3.76 12.20
C SER A 45 1.44 3.10 13.33
N ARG A 46 1.98 2.03 13.93
CA ARG A 46 1.40 1.41 15.14
C ARG A 46 1.31 2.37 16.32
N THR A 47 2.19 3.38 16.39
CA THR A 47 2.15 4.40 17.47
C THR A 47 1.08 5.46 17.23
N GLY A 48 0.41 5.44 16.08
CA GLY A 48 -0.58 6.42 15.66
C GLY A 48 0.03 7.66 15.00
N GLU A 49 1.34 7.69 14.77
CA GLU A 49 1.99 8.75 13.99
C GLU A 49 1.53 8.67 12.54
N MET A 50 1.22 9.82 11.96
CA MET A 50 0.68 9.93 10.61
C MET A 50 1.57 10.83 9.76
N SER A 51 1.92 10.34 8.56
CA SER A 51 2.63 11.11 7.55
C SER A 51 1.88 11.08 6.22
N TRP A 52 2.15 12.08 5.39
CA TRP A 52 1.55 12.21 4.07
C TRP A 52 2.62 12.21 2.99
N THR A 53 2.33 11.53 1.89
CA THR A 53 3.19 11.47 0.72
C THR A 53 2.37 11.76 -0.52
N VAL A 54 2.92 12.59 -1.40
CA VAL A 54 2.43 12.72 -2.77
C VAL A 54 3.41 12.00 -3.67
N THR A 55 2.89 11.13 -4.53
CA THR A 55 3.69 10.45 -5.54
C THR A 55 3.17 10.77 -6.93
N GLU A 56 4.10 11.02 -7.84
CA GLU A 56 3.89 11.03 -9.28
C GLU A 56 4.58 9.80 -9.88
N LYS A 57 3.83 8.98 -10.62
CA LYS A 57 4.37 7.83 -11.36
C LYS A 57 4.17 8.01 -12.86
N GLU A 58 5.28 7.96 -13.60
CA GLU A 58 5.31 7.94 -15.05
C GLU A 58 5.79 6.57 -15.55
N GLY A 59 5.11 6.00 -16.55
CA GLY A 59 5.42 4.68 -17.12
C GLY A 59 4.43 3.57 -16.72
N SER A 60 4.69 2.33 -17.16
CA SER A 60 3.78 1.18 -16.98
C SER A 60 4.56 -0.13 -16.83
N GLY A 61 3.91 -1.17 -16.29
CA GLY A 61 4.54 -2.48 -16.06
C GLY A 61 5.65 -2.47 -15.00
N MET A 62 6.65 -3.33 -15.19
CA MET A 62 7.76 -3.56 -14.27
C MET A 62 8.68 -2.35 -14.00
N ILE A 63 8.82 -1.42 -14.95
CA ILE A 63 9.77 -0.29 -14.86
C ILE A 63 9.01 1.04 -14.87
N ARG A 64 9.19 1.86 -13.84
CA ARG A 64 8.55 3.18 -13.74
C ARG A 64 9.49 4.26 -13.23
N GLN A 65 9.22 5.50 -13.60
CA GLN A 65 9.79 6.66 -12.94
C GLN A 65 8.87 7.08 -11.80
N GLU A 66 9.41 7.13 -10.59
CA GLU A 66 8.68 7.57 -9.41
C GLU A 66 9.31 8.84 -8.83
N ARG A 67 8.46 9.81 -8.50
CA ARG A 67 8.82 11.00 -7.70
C ARG A 67 7.93 11.03 -6.47
N GLU A 68 8.51 10.80 -5.30
CA GLU A 68 7.81 10.92 -4.02
C GLU A 68 8.29 12.15 -3.24
N ARG A 69 7.36 12.87 -2.63
CA ARG A 69 7.67 13.90 -1.64
C ARG A 69 6.80 13.73 -0.41
N GLN A 70 7.41 13.88 0.77
CA GLN A 70 6.66 14.03 2.01
C GLN A 70 6.02 15.42 2.04
N VAL A 71 4.79 15.48 2.53
CA VAL A 71 4.03 16.73 2.63
C VAL A 71 3.49 16.88 4.04
N ASP A 72 3.35 18.12 4.48
CA ASP A 72 2.73 18.39 5.77
C ASP A 72 1.23 18.15 5.69
N HIS A 73 0.65 17.80 6.84
CA HIS A 73 -0.78 17.58 6.97
C HIS A 73 -1.59 18.80 6.49
N ASP A 74 -1.09 20.01 6.75
CA ASP A 74 -1.77 21.26 6.40
C ASP A 74 -1.80 21.50 4.87
N GLU A 75 -0.80 21.02 4.14
CA GLU A 75 -0.83 21.01 2.66
C GLU A 75 -1.89 20.06 2.11
N CYS A 76 -2.24 18.99 2.84
CA CYS A 76 -3.25 18.03 2.43
C CYS A 76 -4.68 18.47 2.76
N LEU A 77 -4.87 19.41 3.70
CA LEU A 77 -6.20 19.85 4.15
C LEU A 77 -7.14 20.32 3.04
N PRO A 78 -6.69 21.16 2.07
CA PRO A 78 -7.55 21.59 0.97
C PRO A 78 -8.00 20.41 0.09
N SER A 79 -7.23 19.32 0.11
CA SER A 79 -7.54 18.11 -0.68
C SER A 79 -8.62 17.26 -0.03
N PHE A 80 -8.97 17.41 1.25
CA PHE A 80 -9.88 16.46 1.91
C PHE A 80 -11.28 16.41 1.29
N THR A 81 -11.81 17.54 0.84
CA THR A 81 -13.07 17.59 0.09
C THR A 81 -12.95 16.90 -1.28
N VAL A 82 -11.76 16.93 -1.88
CA VAL A 82 -11.49 16.22 -3.14
C VAL A 82 -11.37 14.72 -2.86
N LEU A 83 -10.58 14.34 -1.84
CA LEU A 83 -10.31 12.95 -1.46
C LEU A 83 -11.58 12.16 -1.12
N SER A 84 -12.64 12.80 -0.63
CA SER A 84 -13.91 12.14 -0.35
C SER A 84 -14.59 11.59 -1.61
N ASP A 85 -14.34 12.22 -2.75
CA ASP A 85 -14.90 11.80 -4.05
C ASP A 85 -13.97 10.88 -4.84
N GLU A 86 -12.71 10.74 -4.41
CA GLU A 86 -11.71 9.93 -5.10
C GLU A 86 -11.79 8.44 -4.76
N ARG A 87 -11.22 7.62 -5.65
CA ARG A 87 -11.06 6.19 -5.40
C ARG A 87 -9.83 5.96 -4.56
N CYS A 88 -9.91 5.04 -3.60
CA CYS A 88 -8.76 4.69 -2.77
C CYS A 88 -8.59 3.18 -2.61
N VAL A 89 -7.39 2.84 -2.14
CA VAL A 89 -7.11 1.55 -1.51
C VAL A 89 -6.72 1.76 -0.06
N VAL A 90 -7.08 0.82 0.80
CA VAL A 90 -6.63 0.74 2.18
C VAL A 90 -5.92 -0.59 2.37
N LYS A 91 -4.69 -0.55 2.87
CA LYS A 91 -3.88 -1.75 3.07
C LYS A 91 -2.96 -1.62 4.27
N ILE A 92 -2.64 -2.75 4.89
CA ILE A 92 -1.54 -2.82 5.85
C ILE A 92 -0.31 -3.31 5.09
N ARG A 93 0.72 -2.48 5.06
CA ARG A 93 2.02 -2.80 4.47
C ARG A 93 2.95 -3.34 5.55
N TYR A 94 3.43 -4.55 5.34
CA TYR A 94 4.43 -5.21 6.15
C TYR A 94 5.77 -5.16 5.43
N ILE A 95 6.75 -4.48 6.01
CA ILE A 95 8.12 -4.41 5.49
C ILE A 95 8.87 -5.63 6.05
N THR A 96 9.12 -6.59 5.17
CA THR A 96 9.69 -7.91 5.53
C THR A 96 11.18 -8.02 5.24
N GLY A 97 11.71 -7.12 4.40
CA GLY A 97 13.13 -6.96 4.15
C GLY A 97 13.39 -5.58 3.54
N GLU A 98 14.43 -4.89 3.99
CA GLU A 98 14.81 -3.58 3.45
C GLU A 98 16.33 -3.43 3.48
N SER A 99 16.88 -2.90 2.40
CA SER A 99 18.31 -2.62 2.25
C SER A 99 18.50 -1.47 1.27
N ALA A 100 19.74 -1.00 1.11
CA ALA A 100 20.07 0.01 0.11
C ALA A 100 19.82 -0.41 -1.36
N ARG A 101 19.57 -1.71 -1.62
CA ARG A 101 19.43 -2.28 -2.98
C ARG A 101 18.01 -2.74 -3.31
N HIS A 102 17.25 -3.14 -2.29
CA HIS A 102 15.92 -3.69 -2.49
C HIS A 102 15.03 -3.48 -1.26
N GLN A 103 13.72 -3.49 -1.50
CA GLN A 103 12.69 -3.57 -0.48
C GLN A 103 11.74 -4.73 -0.82
N ALA A 104 11.40 -5.50 0.20
CA ALA A 104 10.46 -6.61 0.14
C ALA A 104 9.29 -6.34 1.08
N VAL A 105 8.11 -6.17 0.49
CA VAL A 105 6.89 -5.84 1.23
C VAL A 105 5.79 -6.85 0.97
N ILE A 106 4.90 -6.96 1.94
CA ILE A 106 3.63 -7.65 1.78
C ILE A 106 2.54 -6.65 2.12
N ASP A 107 1.64 -6.45 1.18
CA ASP A 107 0.46 -5.63 1.32
C ASP A 107 -0.76 -6.50 1.56
N GLN A 108 -1.38 -6.38 2.73
CA GLN A 108 -2.70 -6.93 2.99
C GLN A 108 -3.75 -5.87 2.69
N TYR A 109 -4.54 -6.07 1.65
CA TYR A 109 -5.59 -5.13 1.26
C TYR A 109 -6.81 -5.29 2.17
N LEU A 110 -7.20 -4.20 2.83
CA LEU A 110 -8.43 -4.11 3.63
C LEU A 110 -9.58 -3.51 2.81
N PHE A 111 -9.26 -2.72 1.78
CA PHE A 111 -10.23 -2.15 0.87
C PHE A 111 -9.63 -1.83 -0.52
N PRO A 112 -10.24 -2.33 -1.61
CA PRO A 112 -11.13 -3.50 -1.60
C PRO A 112 -10.38 -4.73 -1.06
N ASP A 113 -11.09 -5.64 -0.40
CA ASP A 113 -10.48 -6.88 0.09
C ASP A 113 -10.16 -7.81 -1.08
N ILE A 114 -8.89 -7.89 -1.42
CA ILE A 114 -8.33 -8.78 -2.45
C ILE A 114 -7.28 -9.74 -1.88
N GLY A 115 -7.21 -9.84 -0.55
CA GLY A 115 -6.18 -10.60 0.15
C GLY A 115 -4.80 -9.94 0.15
N CYS A 116 -3.75 -10.73 -0.08
CA CYS A 116 -2.37 -10.32 0.08
C CYS A 116 -1.62 -10.24 -1.26
N VAL A 117 -0.85 -9.16 -1.42
CA VAL A 117 0.07 -8.97 -2.54
C VAL A 117 1.48 -8.83 -1.98
N ALA A 118 2.39 -9.69 -2.44
CA ALA A 118 3.81 -9.59 -2.14
C ALA A 118 4.50 -8.81 -3.27
N GLU A 119 5.32 -7.83 -2.90
CA GLU A 119 6.06 -6.99 -3.85
C GLU A 119 7.54 -7.00 -3.47
N ILE A 120 8.41 -7.18 -4.46
CA ILE A 120 9.85 -6.97 -4.33
C ILE A 120 10.22 -5.86 -5.29
N GLU A 121 10.89 -4.84 -4.77
CA GLU A 121 11.37 -3.67 -5.50
C GLU A 121 12.89 -3.62 -5.43
N VAL A 122 13.53 -3.25 -6.55
CA VAL A 122 14.96 -2.94 -6.63
C VAL A 122 15.19 -1.58 -7.26
N TYR A 123 16.29 -0.94 -6.91
CA TYR A 123 16.59 0.44 -7.30
C TYR A 123 17.62 0.57 -8.44
N ALA A 124 18.14 -0.56 -8.93
CA ALA A 124 19.12 -0.63 -10.01
C ALA A 124 18.93 -1.87 -10.88
N GLU A 125 19.24 -1.77 -12.18
CA GLU A 125 19.13 -2.90 -13.12
C GLU A 125 20.08 -4.07 -12.78
N ASP A 126 21.23 -3.79 -12.17
CA ASP A 126 22.17 -4.82 -11.72
C ASP A 126 21.59 -5.70 -10.58
N ASP A 127 20.48 -5.28 -9.98
CA ASP A 127 19.84 -5.93 -8.83
C ASP A 127 18.65 -6.81 -9.22
N LEU A 128 18.35 -6.97 -10.52
CA LEU A 128 17.20 -7.76 -11.00
C LEU A 128 17.15 -9.20 -10.45
N GLY A 129 18.31 -9.79 -10.12
CA GLY A 129 18.38 -11.11 -9.50
C GLY A 129 17.75 -11.20 -8.10
N LEU A 130 17.57 -10.06 -7.42
CA LEU A 130 16.93 -9.97 -6.10
C LEU A 130 15.39 -10.03 -6.18
N LEU A 131 14.81 -9.88 -7.37
CA LEU A 131 13.35 -9.94 -7.60
C LEU A 131 12.81 -11.37 -7.57
N ASN A 132 13.42 -12.27 -6.81
CA ASN A 132 13.02 -13.67 -6.70
C ASN A 132 12.29 -13.91 -5.36
N PRO A 133 10.98 -14.23 -5.38
CA PRO A 133 10.22 -14.46 -4.16
C PRO A 133 10.74 -15.65 -3.34
N LEU A 134 11.39 -16.64 -3.97
CA LEU A 134 11.98 -17.77 -3.26
C LEU A 134 13.16 -17.33 -2.39
N SER A 135 13.98 -16.38 -2.84
CA SER A 135 15.12 -15.90 -2.03
C SER A 135 14.69 -15.01 -0.87
N VAL A 136 13.53 -14.34 -0.98
CA VAL A 136 13.04 -13.41 0.03
C VAL A 136 12.18 -14.12 1.08
N TRP A 137 11.16 -14.86 0.63
CA TRP A 137 10.17 -15.46 1.51
C TRP A 137 10.18 -16.99 1.49
N ASN A 138 11.14 -17.66 0.83
CA ASN A 138 11.20 -19.12 0.75
C ASN A 138 9.87 -19.80 0.33
N ILE A 139 9.01 -19.07 -0.40
CA ILE A 139 7.73 -19.57 -0.88
C ILE A 139 7.92 -20.10 -2.30
N LYS A 140 7.36 -21.28 -2.56
CA LYS A 140 7.49 -21.93 -3.86
C LYS A 140 6.57 -21.27 -4.88
N GLY A 141 7.02 -21.19 -6.13
CA GLY A 141 6.30 -20.48 -7.19
C GLY A 141 4.86 -20.95 -7.47
N HIS A 142 4.49 -22.20 -7.15
CA HIS A 142 3.10 -22.68 -7.29
C HIS A 142 2.15 -22.14 -6.21
N GLN A 143 2.67 -21.49 -5.18
CA GLN A 143 1.91 -20.86 -4.09
C GLN A 143 1.71 -19.35 -4.35
N MET A 144 2.16 -18.86 -5.50
CA MET A 144 2.08 -17.46 -5.90
C MET A 144 1.56 -17.34 -7.33
N VAL A 145 0.85 -16.26 -7.61
CA VAL A 145 0.49 -15.89 -8.98
C VAL A 145 1.12 -14.55 -9.31
N GLU A 146 2.06 -14.53 -10.24
CA GLU A 146 2.67 -13.28 -10.69
C GLU A 146 1.64 -12.42 -11.44
N VAL A 147 1.57 -11.15 -11.03
CA VAL A 147 0.63 -10.16 -11.54
C VAL A 147 1.28 -8.85 -11.95
N THR A 148 2.61 -8.79 -12.02
CA THR A 148 3.41 -7.60 -12.39
C THR A 148 2.86 -6.89 -13.63
N GLU A 149 2.57 -7.64 -14.69
CA GLU A 149 2.10 -7.13 -15.99
C GLU A 149 0.57 -7.25 -16.17
N ARG A 150 -0.17 -7.58 -15.12
CA ARG A 150 -1.64 -7.71 -15.20
C ARG A 150 -2.28 -6.38 -14.81
N ASP A 151 -2.78 -5.65 -15.79
CA ASP A 151 -3.40 -4.33 -15.60
C ASP A 151 -4.44 -4.31 -14.48
N GLY A 152 -5.28 -5.35 -14.38
CA GLY A 152 -6.32 -5.47 -13.34
C GLY A 152 -5.82 -5.51 -11.89
N PHE A 153 -4.51 -5.71 -11.67
CA PHE A 153 -3.89 -5.78 -10.35
C PHE A 153 -3.02 -4.56 -10.02
N THR A 154 -3.07 -3.52 -10.85
CA THR A 154 -2.55 -2.22 -10.44
C THR A 154 -3.46 -1.65 -9.35
N ALA A 155 -2.87 -1.07 -8.31
CA ALA A 155 -3.65 -0.56 -7.19
C ALA A 155 -4.60 0.60 -7.59
N SER A 156 -4.32 1.32 -8.70
CA SER A 156 -5.23 2.30 -9.30
C SER A 156 -6.48 1.67 -9.93
N ASN A 157 -6.35 0.50 -10.56
CA ASN A 157 -7.47 -0.25 -11.11
C ASN A 157 -8.28 -0.94 -10.01
N LEU A 158 -7.62 -1.34 -8.93
CA LEU A 158 -8.28 -1.90 -7.74
C LEU A 158 -9.02 -0.84 -6.92
N ALA A 159 -8.59 0.42 -6.94
CA ALA A 159 -9.16 1.46 -6.11
C ALA A 159 -10.67 1.65 -6.30
N GLN A 160 -11.40 1.79 -5.18
CA GLN A 160 -12.85 1.98 -5.15
C GLN A 160 -13.20 3.23 -4.33
N LYS A 161 -14.40 3.78 -4.54
CA LYS A 161 -14.92 4.84 -3.66
C LYS A 161 -15.33 4.24 -2.33
N VAL A 162 -14.91 4.87 -1.23
CA VAL A 162 -15.31 4.45 0.11
C VAL A 162 -16.80 4.69 0.31
N ASN A 163 -17.48 3.71 0.89
CA ASN A 163 -18.84 3.84 1.39
C ASN A 163 -18.86 3.62 2.92
N PRO A 164 -19.90 4.08 3.63
CA PRO A 164 -19.97 3.95 5.08
C PRO A 164 -19.82 2.51 5.60
N SER A 165 -20.39 1.52 4.89
CA SER A 165 -20.33 0.11 5.30
C SER A 165 -18.94 -0.51 5.27
N SER A 166 -18.02 0.03 4.45
CA SER A 166 -16.62 -0.43 4.42
C SER A 166 -15.85 -0.01 5.67
N GLY A 167 -16.26 1.07 6.36
CA GLY A 167 -15.48 1.69 7.44
C GLY A 167 -15.31 0.79 8.67
N ASP A 168 -16.38 0.13 9.12
CA ASP A 168 -16.38 -0.66 10.35
C ASP A 168 -15.43 -1.87 10.26
N HIS A 169 -15.47 -2.59 9.14
CA HIS A 169 -14.59 -3.73 8.91
C HIS A 169 -13.11 -3.30 8.88
N ILE A 170 -12.80 -2.21 8.17
CA ILE A 170 -11.43 -1.66 8.10
C ILE A 170 -10.93 -1.29 9.50
N LEU A 171 -11.77 -0.63 10.31
CA LEU A 171 -11.39 -0.22 11.66
C LEU A 171 -11.11 -1.42 12.56
N GLU A 172 -11.89 -2.50 12.46
CA GLU A 172 -11.68 -3.71 13.25
C GLU A 172 -10.39 -4.45 12.87
N GLU A 173 -10.10 -4.58 11.57
CA GLU A 173 -8.86 -5.19 11.09
C GLU A 173 -7.63 -4.36 11.52
N VAL A 174 -7.71 -3.03 11.42
CA VAL A 174 -6.62 -2.13 11.87
C VAL A 174 -6.42 -2.22 13.38
N ARG A 175 -7.50 -2.25 14.17
CA ARG A 175 -7.43 -2.43 15.63
C ARG A 175 -6.74 -3.75 15.97
N THR A 176 -7.11 -4.83 15.30
CA THR A 176 -6.57 -6.18 15.53
C THR A 176 -5.09 -6.26 15.18
N ARG A 177 -4.66 -5.66 14.06
CA ARG A 177 -3.32 -5.87 13.49
C ARG A 177 -2.29 -4.81 13.86
N LEU A 178 -2.73 -3.57 14.08
CA LEU A 178 -1.85 -2.42 14.36
C LEU A 178 -2.10 -1.79 15.74
N GLY A 179 -3.23 -2.10 16.37
CA GLY A 179 -3.57 -1.65 17.72
C GLY A 179 -4.42 -0.39 17.78
N ASN A 180 -4.82 -0.01 19.01
CA ASN A 180 -5.81 1.05 19.25
C ASN A 180 -5.37 2.42 18.73
N LYS A 181 -4.09 2.80 18.88
CA LYS A 181 -3.62 4.13 18.46
C LYS A 181 -3.76 4.35 16.95
N ALA A 182 -3.37 3.35 16.15
CA ALA A 182 -3.54 3.40 14.70
C ALA A 182 -5.03 3.45 14.31
N CYS A 183 -5.87 2.65 14.97
CA CYS A 183 -7.31 2.63 14.76
C CYS A 183 -7.97 3.98 15.10
N GLU A 184 -7.61 4.62 16.21
CA GLU A 184 -8.11 5.94 16.60
C GLU A 184 -7.72 7.01 15.59
N GLN A 185 -6.48 6.98 15.12
CA GLN A 185 -5.99 7.93 14.12
C GLN A 185 -6.68 7.74 12.77
N LEU A 186 -6.88 6.48 12.34
CA LEU A 186 -7.65 6.16 11.14
C LEU A 186 -9.09 6.66 11.27
N SER A 187 -9.75 6.39 12.41
CA SER A 187 -11.12 6.83 12.65
C SER A 187 -11.22 8.35 12.50
N LYS A 188 -10.34 9.13 13.17
CA LYS A 188 -10.30 10.59 13.03
C LYS A 188 -10.14 11.04 11.58
N LEU A 189 -9.27 10.37 10.82
CA LEU A 189 -9.03 10.68 9.42
C LEU A 189 -10.25 10.42 8.54
N LEU A 190 -10.86 9.23 8.66
CA LEU A 190 -12.04 8.85 7.89
C LEU A 190 -13.23 9.78 8.17
N LYS A 191 -13.46 10.15 9.44
CA LYS A 191 -14.49 11.13 9.80
C LYS A 191 -14.26 12.48 9.15
N ARG A 192 -12.99 12.91 9.08
CA ARG A 192 -12.63 14.22 8.51
C ARG A 192 -12.78 14.27 7.00
N ILE A 193 -12.51 13.18 6.30
CA ILE A 193 -12.62 13.10 4.84
C ILE A 193 -14.07 12.81 4.42
N TYR A 194 -14.69 11.78 5.01
CA TYR A 194 -15.96 11.24 4.53
C TYR A 194 -17.17 11.66 5.37
N SER A 195 -16.99 12.48 6.41
CA SER A 195 -18.07 12.87 7.35
C SER A 195 -18.79 11.67 8.00
N LEU A 196 -18.04 10.57 8.24
CA LEU A 196 -18.49 9.35 8.92
C LEU A 196 -18.54 9.50 10.45
#